data_AF-A0A2E8S054-F1
#
_entry.id   AF-A0A2E8S054-F1
#
_cell.length_a   1.000
_cell.length_b   1.000
_cell.length_c   1.000
_cell.angle_alpha   90.00
_cell.angle_beta   90.00
_cell.angle_gamma   90.00
#
_symmetry.space_group_name_H-M   'P 1'
#
loop_
_entity.id
_entity.type
_entity.pdbx_description
1 polymer ?
#
loop_
_entity_poly.entity_id
_entity_poly.type
_entity_poly.pdbx_seq_one_letter_code
_entity_poly.pdbx_strand_id
1 'polypeptide(L)' 'MHPESDPKAKRLPIWFWLLMVVCLVFAVPWYRETGAQDPIVFGMPIWAITALVSGLGISVLTAYALHVVLQDEGEDPDG' A
#
# COMPACT_ATOMS: atom_id res chain seq x y z
N MET A 1 39.04 13.12 1.74
CA MET A 1 38.20 11.92 1.91
C MET A 1 36.86 12.41 2.37
N HIS A 2 35.94 12.62 1.42
CA HIS A 2 34.60 13.11 1.73
C HIS A 2 33.90 12.01 2.54
N PRO A 3 33.35 12.26 3.74
CA PRO A 3 32.45 11.30 4.36
C PRO A 3 31.26 11.19 3.42
N GLU A 4 31.11 10.03 2.80
CA GLU A 4 29.92 9.66 2.05
C GLU A 4 28.76 9.73 3.04
N SER A 5 27.97 10.79 2.93
CA SER A 5 26.80 11.02 3.75
C SER A 5 25.83 9.90 3.42
N ASP A 6 25.78 8.91 4.31
CA ASP A 6 24.81 7.83 4.35
C ASP A 6 23.44 8.43 4.02
N PRO A 7 22.82 8.14 2.86
CA PRO A 7 21.51 8.66 2.57
C PRO A 7 20.61 8.09 3.65
N LYS A 8 20.16 8.94 4.58
CA LYS A 8 19.20 8.55 5.60
C LYS A 8 17.92 8.18 4.87
N ALA A 9 17.84 6.95 4.39
CA ALA A 9 16.65 6.40 3.78
C ALA A 9 15.55 6.50 4.84
N LYS A 10 14.70 7.50 4.68
CA LYS A 10 13.67 7.82 5.67
C LYS A 10 12.73 6.63 5.69
N ARG A 11 12.83 5.85 6.77
CA ARG A 11 12.04 4.62 6.91
C ARG A 11 10.57 5.00 6.91
N LEU A 12 9.83 4.44 5.96
CA LEU A 12 8.37 4.51 5.99
C LEU A 12 7.88 3.99 7.35
N PRO A 13 6.91 4.66 7.96
CA PRO A 13 6.47 4.34 9.29
C PRO A 13 5.81 2.96 9.34
N ILE A 14 5.89 2.27 10.48
CA ILE A 14 5.41 0.89 10.60
C ILE A 14 3.93 0.73 10.27
N TRP A 15 3.11 1.77 10.50
CA TRP A 15 1.68 1.75 10.18
C TRP A 15 1.43 1.60 8.68
N PHE A 16 2.32 2.16 7.83
CA PHE A 16 2.21 2.07 6.38
C PHE A 16 2.27 0.61 5.94
N TRP A 17 3.27 -0.11 6.45
CA TRP A 17 3.45 -1.53 6.17
C TRP A 17 2.30 -2.37 6.70
N LEU A 18 1.77 -2.05 7.89
CA LEU A 18 0.59 -2.72 8.43
C LEU A 18 -0.62 -2.55 7.50
N LEU A 19 -0.90 -1.33 7.03
CA LEU A 19 -1.97 -1.05 6.07
C LEU A 19 -1.77 -1.81 4.75
N MET A 20 -0.53 -1.86 4.25
CA MET A 20 -0.18 -2.56 3.02
C MET A 20 -0.45 -4.07 3.14
N VAL A 21 -0.04 -4.70 4.25
CA VAL A 21 -0.33 -6.11 4.55
C VAL A 21 -1.83 -6.36 4.69
N VAL A 22 -2.54 -5.48 5.39
CA VAL A 22 -3.99 -5.58 5.57
C VAL A 22 -4.70 -5.55 4.22
N CYS A 23 -4.38 -4.58 3.34
CA CYS A 23 -4.93 -4.55 1.98
C CYS A 23 -4.61 -5.83 1.20
N LEU A 24 -3.40 -6.38 1.34
CA LEU A 24 -3.02 -7.61 0.64
C LEU A 24 -3.86 -8.82 1.10
N VAL A 25 -4.08 -8.95 2.40
CA VAL A 25 -4.89 -10.02 3.00
C VAL A 25 -6.36 -9.91 2.56
N PHE A 26 -6.90 -8.69 2.46
CA PHE A 26 -8.26 -8.47 1.96
C PHE A 26 -8.39 -8.61 0.43
N ALA A 27 -7.31 -8.39 -0.32
CA ALA A 27 -7.30 -8.53 -1.77
C ALA A 27 -7.39 -9.98 -2.24
N VAL A 28 -6.79 -10.91 -1.48
CA VAL A 28 -6.75 -12.32 -1.83
C VAL A 28 -7.78 -13.08 -1.00
N PRO A 29 -8.76 -13.78 -1.60
CA PRO A 29 -9.75 -14.55 -0.85
C PRO A 29 -9.22 -15.96 -0.46
N TRP A 30 -7.98 -16.07 0.02
CA TRP A 30 -7.35 -17.35 0.44
C TRP A 30 -8.05 -18.01 1.64
N TYR A 31 -8.77 -17.21 2.42
CA TYR A 31 -9.53 -17.63 3.59
C TYR A 31 -10.95 -18.10 3.25
N ARG A 32 -11.37 -18.05 1.97
CA ARG A 32 -12.71 -18.46 1.55
C ARG A 32 -12.70 -19.84 0.92
N GLU A 33 -13.64 -20.67 1.34
CA GLU A 33 -13.83 -21.99 0.74
C GLU A 33 -14.49 -21.86 -0.64
N THR A 34 -14.01 -22.65 -1.59
CA THR A 34 -14.37 -22.63 -3.02
C THR A 34 -15.86 -22.91 -3.31
N GLY A 35 -16.66 -23.25 -2.31
CA GLY A 35 -18.09 -23.56 -2.44
C GLY A 35 -19.04 -22.62 -1.69
N ALA A 36 -18.56 -21.56 -1.05
CA ALA A 36 -19.43 -20.61 -0.35
C ALA A 36 -20.24 -19.78 -1.35
N GLN A 37 -21.58 -19.80 -1.24
CA GLN A 37 -22.46 -18.89 -1.98
C GLN A 37 -22.21 -17.46 -1.49
N ASP A 38 -21.33 -16.75 -2.20
CA ASP A 38 -20.99 -15.40 -1.83
C ASP A 38 -22.11 -14.43 -2.18
N PRO A 39 -22.49 -13.52 -1.25
CA PRO A 39 -23.50 -12.52 -1.53
C PRO A 39 -23.05 -11.65 -2.70
N ILE A 40 -23.92 -11.58 -3.70
CA ILE A 40 -23.73 -10.75 -4.89
C ILE A 40 -24.26 -9.35 -4.58
N VAL A 41 -23.40 -8.35 -4.70
CA VAL A 41 -23.70 -6.94 -4.50
C VAL A 41 -23.36 -6.19 -5.79
N PHE A 42 -24.28 -5.40 -6.33
CA PHE A 42 -24.13 -4.72 -7.63
C PHE A 42 -23.76 -5.64 -8.81
N GLY A 43 -24.20 -6.90 -8.79
CA GLY A 43 -23.89 -7.87 -9.85
C GLY A 43 -22.49 -8.47 -9.78
N MET A 44 -21.72 -8.16 -8.73
CA MET A 44 -20.41 -8.75 -8.46
C MET A 44 -20.39 -9.40 -7.09
N PRO A 45 -19.61 -10.48 -6.89
CA PRO A 45 -19.47 -11.06 -5.56
C PRO A 45 -18.71 -10.09 -4.64
N ILE A 46 -19.08 -10.06 -3.36
CA ILE A 46 -18.52 -9.10 -2.37
C ILE A 46 -16.98 -9.10 -2.33
N TRP A 47 -16.35 -10.26 -2.55
CA TRP A 47 -14.89 -10.39 -2.57
C TRP A 47 -14.24 -9.62 -3.73
N ALA A 48 -14.93 -9.47 -4.86
CA ALA A 48 -14.42 -8.68 -5.97
C ALA A 48 -14.40 -7.20 -5.61
N ILE A 49 -15.41 -6.72 -4.86
CA ILE A 49 -15.46 -5.35 -4.38
C ILE A 49 -14.34 -5.10 -3.37
N THR A 50 -14.13 -6.01 -2.41
CA THR A 50 -13.04 -5.86 -1.43
C THR A 50 -11.66 -5.92 -2.09
N ALA A 51 -11.49 -6.75 -3.13
CA ALA A 51 -10.26 -6.79 -3.90
C ALA A 51 -10.01 -5.50 -4.68
N LEU A 52 -11.04 -4.91 -5.30
CA LEU A 52 -10.96 -3.63 -5.98
C LEU A 52 -10.58 -2.50 -5.02
N VAL A 53 -11.25 -2.40 -3.88
CA VAL A 53 -10.95 -1.39 -2.85
C VAL A 53 -9.54 -1.57 -2.31
N SER A 54 -9.11 -2.81 -2.07
CA SER A 54 -7.75 -3.10 -1.59
C SER A 54 -6.70 -2.74 -2.63
N GLY A 55 -6.92 -3.05 -3.91
CA GLY A 55 -6.02 -2.67 -5.00
C GLY A 55 -5.90 -1.15 -5.15
N LEU A 56 -7.03 -0.44 -5.04
CA LEU A 56 -7.03 1.02 -5.04
C LEU A 56 -6.27 1.58 -3.83
N GLY A 57 -6.49 1.00 -2.64
CA GLY A 57 -5.78 1.37 -1.41
C GLY A 57 -4.27 1.18 -1.54
N ILE A 58 -3.82 0.06 -2.10
CA ILE A 58 -2.40 -0.20 -2.38
C ILE A 58 -1.84 0.85 -3.35
N SER A 59 -2.55 1.14 -4.44
CA SER A 59 -2.13 2.15 -5.42
C SER A 59 -1.94 3.54 -4.78
N VAL A 60 -2.92 3.97 -3.98
CA VAL A 60 -2.86 5.25 -3.25
C VAL A 60 -1.71 5.26 -2.23
N LEU A 61 -1.54 4.17 -1.47
CA LEU A 61 -0.44 4.03 -0.52
C LEU A 61 0.92 4.09 -1.23
N THR A 62 1.08 3.40 -2.36
CA THR A 62 2.30 3.44 -3.17
C THR A 62 2.57 4.83 -3.71
N ALA A 63 1.56 5.52 -4.25
CA ALA A 63 1.70 6.90 -4.72
C ALA A 63 2.08 7.86 -3.57
N TYR A 64 1.47 7.70 -2.40
CA TYR A 64 1.81 8.46 -1.20
C TYR A 64 3.26 8.19 -0.75
N ALA A 65 3.67 6.93 -0.69
CA ALA A 65 5.04 6.57 -0.34
C ALA A 65 6.04 7.16 -1.32
N LEU A 66 5.76 7.11 -2.62
CA LEU A 66 6.59 7.69 -3.65
C LEU A 66 6.68 9.22 -3.49
N HIS A 67 5.56 9.88 -3.22
CA HIS A 67 5.53 11.33 -2.97
C HIS A 67 6.35 11.73 -1.74
N VAL A 68 6.21 10.98 -0.63
CA VAL A 68 6.97 11.22 0.60
C VAL A 68 8.47 11.01 0.39
N VAL A 69 8.86 9.99 -0.39
CA VAL A 69 10.28 9.72 -0.69
C VAL A 69 10.85 10.75 -1.67
N LEU A 70 10.12 11.10 -2.74
CA LEU A 70 10.59 12.03 -3.77
C LEU A 70 10.58 13.50 -3.34
N GLN A 71 9.62 13.95 -2.53
CA GLN A 71 9.64 15.33 -2.01
C GLN A 71 10.78 15.57 -1.04
N ASP A 72 11.24 14.53 -0.33
CA ASP A 72 12.38 14.62 0.59
C ASP A 72 13.70 14.89 -0.16
N GLU A 73 13.83 14.45 -1.43
CA GLU A 73 15.00 14.75 -2.27
C GLU A 73 15.01 16.20 -2.83
N GLY A 74 13.86 16.88 -2.83
CA GLY A 74 13.71 18.24 -3.38
C GLY A 74 13.80 19.37 -2.35
N GLU A 75 13.88 19.04 -1.06
CA GLU A 75 13.90 19.99 0.05
C GLU A 75 15.30 20.04 0.69
N ASP A 76 16.32 20.34 -0.11
CA ASP A 76 17.55 20.98 0.34
C ASP A 76 17.42 22.49 0.10
N PRO A 77 16.92 23.28 1.08
CA PRO A 77 16.89 24.73 0.93
C PRO A 77 18.28 25.36 1.06
N ASP A 78 19.26 24.73 1.73
CA ASP A 78 20.64 25.23 1.88
C ASP A 78 21.62 24.06 2.21
N GLY A 79 22.37 23.51 1.24
CA GLY A 79 23.33 22.41 1.51
C GLY A 79 24.11 21.88 0.32
#